data_AF-A0A4Y8LW93-F1
#
_entry.id   AF-A0A4Y8LW93-F1
#
_cell.length_a   1.000
_cell.length_b   1.000
_cell.length_c   1.000
_cell.angle_alpha   90.00
_cell.angle_beta   90.00
_cell.angle_gamma   90.00
#
_symmetry.space_group_name_H-M   'P 1'
#
loop_
_entity.id
_entity.type
_entity.pdbx_description
1 polymer ?
#
loop_
_entity_poly.entity_id
_entity_poly.type
_entity_poly.pdbx_seq_one_letter_code
_entity_poly.pdbx_strand_id
1 'polypeptide(L)'
;MKRIFGILFLYVVVLSGCTGESRLYSGIEKSDIVDISNVKNIEFIYQYKGHTENWAAHYIVFKMKDNDNHTSKMLLKYIGKKPGPTGELRYAYQTEGGGDGSGTMSNAESENQIYNLGSSGGNGAIAAEDSIVKMQVYWNGNTEDFELKPEMNQ
;
A
#
# COMPACT_ATOMS: atom_id res chain seq x y z
N MET A 1 28.38 -43.92 -23.47
CA MET A 1 28.16 -42.49 -23.75
C MET A 1 26.66 -42.21 -23.84
N LYS A 2 26.20 -41.21 -23.10
CA LYS A 2 24.92 -40.46 -23.17
C LYS A 2 23.60 -41.26 -23.24
N ARG A 3 22.90 -41.35 -22.11
CA ARG A 3 21.43 -41.46 -22.07
C ARG A 3 20.88 -40.07 -21.75
N ILE A 4 20.11 -39.51 -22.69
CA ILE A 4 19.51 -38.18 -22.58
C ILE A 4 18.12 -38.29 -21.96
N PHE A 5 17.83 -37.25 -21.18
CA PHE A 5 16.65 -36.90 -20.39
C PHE A 5 15.29 -37.03 -21.09
N GLY A 6 14.25 -37.14 -20.26
CA GLY A 6 12.87 -36.82 -20.63
C GLY A 6 11.96 -36.66 -19.42
N ILE A 7 12.26 -35.71 -18.51
CA ILE A 7 11.28 -35.26 -17.51
C ILE A 7 10.54 -34.08 -18.13
N LEU A 8 9.30 -34.35 -18.57
CA LEU A 8 8.36 -33.37 -19.08
C LEU A 8 7.79 -32.59 -17.89
N PHE A 9 8.40 -31.46 -17.54
CA PHE A 9 7.81 -30.51 -16.61
C PHE A 9 6.67 -29.78 -17.32
N LEU A 10 5.44 -30.26 -17.10
CA LEU A 10 4.22 -29.57 -17.49
C LEU A 10 4.08 -28.32 -16.61
N TYR A 11 4.61 -27.21 -17.10
CA TYR A 11 4.26 -25.88 -16.61
C TYR A 11 2.80 -25.63 -17.00
N VAL A 12 1.89 -25.90 -16.08
CA VAL A 12 0.52 -25.35 -16.15
C VAL A 12 0.65 -23.86 -15.87
N VAL A 13 0.79 -23.07 -16.94
CA VAL A 13 0.64 -21.62 -16.88
C VAL A 13 -0.84 -21.36 -16.61
N VAL A 14 -1.20 -21.18 -15.34
CA VAL A 14 -2.52 -20.66 -14.97
C VAL A 14 -2.52 -19.18 -15.33
N LEU A 15 -2.99 -18.85 -16.53
CA LEU A 15 -3.38 -17.50 -16.91
C LEU A 15 -4.68 -17.16 -16.16
N SER A 16 -4.57 -16.83 -14.87
CA SER A 16 -5.66 -16.17 -14.15
C SER A 16 -5.69 -14.72 -14.60
N GLY A 17 -6.71 -14.38 -15.39
CA GLY A 17 -6.90 -13.06 -15.99
C GLY A 17 -6.85 -11.92 -14.98
N CYS A 18 -6.11 -10.87 -15.35
CA CYS A 18 -6.05 -9.56 -14.70
C CYS A 18 -7.43 -8.87 -14.72
N THR A 19 -8.33 -9.27 -13.81
CA THR A 19 -9.54 -8.50 -13.47
C THR A 19 -9.70 -8.32 -11.96
N GLY A 20 -8.74 -8.79 -11.16
CA GLY A 20 -8.77 -8.75 -9.69
C GLY A 20 -8.12 -7.51 -9.06
N GLU A 21 -7.07 -6.96 -9.63
CA GLU A 21 -6.25 -5.90 -8.99
C GLU A 21 -7.02 -4.60 -8.73
N SER A 22 -7.93 -4.18 -9.63
CA SER A 22 -8.68 -2.92 -9.46
C SER A 22 -9.62 -2.93 -8.26
N ARG A 23 -10.07 -4.12 -7.80
CA ARG A 23 -10.92 -4.22 -6.59
C ARG A 23 -10.12 -4.20 -5.29
N LEU A 24 -8.83 -4.54 -5.35
CA LEU A 24 -7.97 -4.58 -4.16
C LEU A 24 -7.86 -3.18 -3.55
N TYR A 25 -7.59 -2.17 -4.39
CA TYR A 25 -7.36 -0.80 -3.94
C TYR A 25 -8.62 0.08 -3.82
N SER A 26 -9.80 -0.42 -4.20
CA SER A 26 -11.05 0.33 -4.07
C SER A 26 -11.27 0.84 -2.64
N GLY A 27 -11.58 2.13 -2.52
CA GLY A 27 -11.75 2.85 -1.25
C GLY A 27 -10.46 3.45 -0.69
N ILE A 28 -9.29 3.07 -1.22
CA ILE A 28 -7.99 3.64 -0.85
C ILE A 28 -7.26 4.25 -2.06
N GLU A 29 -7.91 4.36 -3.22
CA GLU A 29 -7.37 5.08 -4.36
C GLU A 29 -7.48 6.60 -4.17
N LYS A 30 -6.62 7.36 -4.87
CA LYS A 30 -6.59 8.84 -4.75
C LYS A 30 -7.95 9.50 -5.04
N SER A 31 -8.76 8.91 -5.92
CA SER A 31 -10.13 9.35 -6.25
C SER A 31 -11.13 9.10 -5.13
N ASP A 32 -10.85 8.15 -4.25
CA ASP A 32 -11.78 7.70 -3.21
C ASP A 32 -11.52 8.41 -1.89
N ILE A 33 -10.37 9.09 -1.77
CA ILE A 33 -9.99 9.85 -0.57
C ILE A 33 -10.68 11.21 -0.62
N VAL A 34 -11.72 11.38 0.19
CA VAL A 34 -12.56 12.59 0.27
C VAL A 34 -11.74 13.88 0.43
N ASP A 35 -10.67 13.84 1.21
CA ASP A 35 -9.79 15.00 1.48
C ASP A 35 -8.98 15.45 0.25
N ILE A 36 -8.93 14.62 -0.79
CA ILE A 36 -8.06 14.78 -1.96
C ILE A 36 -8.91 14.90 -3.24
N SER A 37 -9.98 14.11 -3.36
CA SER A 37 -10.71 13.90 -4.62
C SER A 37 -11.47 15.14 -5.13
N ASN A 38 -11.80 16.08 -4.24
CA ASN A 38 -12.52 17.31 -4.60
C ASN A 38 -11.61 18.55 -4.71
N VAL A 39 -10.31 18.40 -4.47
CA VAL A 39 -9.37 19.52 -4.45
C VAL A 39 -8.77 19.73 -5.84
N LYS A 40 -9.16 20.81 -6.52
CA LYS A 40 -8.67 21.15 -7.88
C LYS A 40 -7.22 21.68 -7.89
N ASN A 41 -6.74 22.13 -6.75
CA ASN A 41 -5.40 22.67 -6.53
C ASN A 41 -4.50 21.62 -5.84
N ILE A 42 -4.45 20.40 -6.37
CA ILE A 42 -3.55 19.37 -5.85
C ILE A 42 -2.61 18.91 -6.96
N GLU A 43 -1.38 18.64 -6.58
CA GLU A 43 -0.36 18.02 -7.39
C GLU A 43 0.05 16.72 -6.70
N PHE A 44 -0.23 15.59 -7.34
CA PHE A 44 0.28 14.30 -6.89
C PHE A 44 1.73 14.19 -7.31
N ILE A 45 2.59 13.93 -6.35
CA ILE A 45 4.03 13.80 -6.58
C ILE A 45 4.33 12.34 -6.86
N TYR A 46 4.17 11.47 -5.86
CA TYR A 46 4.44 10.04 -5.96
C TYR A 46 3.34 9.21 -5.33
N GLN A 47 3.20 7.97 -5.80
CA GLN A 47 2.32 6.97 -5.23
C GLN A 47 3.00 5.61 -5.25
N TYR A 48 2.81 4.84 -4.17
CA TYR A 48 3.35 3.51 -4.03
C TYR A 48 2.23 2.56 -3.63
N LYS A 49 2.17 1.41 -4.29
CA LYS A 49 1.17 0.37 -4.02
C LYS A 49 1.84 -0.97 -3.81
N GLY A 50 1.27 -1.72 -2.88
CA GLY A 50 1.69 -3.08 -2.56
C GLY A 50 0.53 -3.84 -1.98
N HIS A 51 0.53 -5.15 -2.16
CA HIS A 51 -0.47 -6.01 -1.54
C HIS A 51 0.07 -7.41 -1.30
N THR A 52 -0.67 -8.15 -0.49
CA THR A 52 -0.45 -9.55 -0.17
C THR A 52 -1.77 -10.33 -0.26
N GLU A 53 -1.87 -11.48 0.40
CA GLU A 53 -3.13 -12.20 0.55
C GLU A 53 -4.08 -11.52 1.55
N ASN A 54 -3.56 -10.76 2.53
CA ASN A 54 -4.37 -10.18 3.60
C ASN A 54 -4.45 -8.66 3.55
N TRP A 55 -3.49 -7.98 2.93
CA TRP A 55 -3.37 -6.53 3.00
C TRP A 55 -3.15 -5.89 1.64
N ALA A 56 -3.74 -4.74 1.42
CA ALA A 56 -3.37 -3.80 0.36
C ALA A 56 -3.02 -2.46 0.98
N ALA A 57 -1.94 -1.83 0.55
CA ALA A 57 -1.52 -0.53 1.02
C ALA A 57 -1.31 0.46 -0.12
N HIS A 58 -1.59 1.73 0.17
CA HIS A 58 -1.38 2.84 -0.74
C HIS A 58 -0.75 4.00 0.01
N TYR A 59 0.47 4.33 -0.39
CA TYR A 59 1.21 5.49 0.10
C TYR A 59 1.16 6.59 -0.95
N ILE A 60 0.61 7.75 -0.60
CA ILE A 60 0.38 8.85 -1.53
C ILE A 60 1.10 10.09 -1.01
N VAL A 61 1.91 10.70 -1.87
CA VAL A 61 2.57 11.98 -1.62
C VAL A 61 1.99 13.03 -2.55
N PHE A 62 1.50 14.14 -1.98
CA PHE A 62 0.87 15.22 -2.74
C PHE A 62 1.16 16.58 -2.11
N LYS A 63 1.00 17.65 -2.87
CA LYS A 63 1.07 19.03 -2.38
C LYS A 63 -0.01 19.90 -3.02
N MET A 64 -0.26 21.06 -2.43
CA MET A 64 -1.02 22.10 -3.13
C MET A 64 -0.10 22.82 -4.12
N LYS A 65 -0.58 23.23 -5.29
CA LYS A 65 0.28 23.83 -6.33
C LYS A 65 0.91 25.16 -5.92
N ASP A 66 0.31 25.82 -4.93
CA ASP A 66 0.74 27.08 -4.34
C ASP A 66 1.47 26.90 -2.99
N ASN A 67 1.83 25.67 -2.62
CA ASN A 67 2.50 25.36 -1.36
C ASN A 67 3.69 24.43 -1.58
N ASP A 68 4.85 24.79 -1.04
CA ASP A 68 6.05 23.97 -1.11
C ASP A 68 6.02 22.79 -0.11
N ASN A 69 5.12 22.84 0.89
CA ASN A 69 4.91 21.72 1.79
C ASN A 69 4.16 20.59 1.08
N HIS A 70 4.68 19.38 1.23
CA HIS A 70 3.99 18.16 0.82
C HIS A 70 3.26 17.55 2.01
N THR A 71 2.29 16.70 1.69
CA THR A 71 1.61 15.79 2.60
C THR A 71 1.85 14.37 2.10
N SER A 72 2.16 13.46 3.02
CA SER A 72 2.15 12.03 2.75
C SER A 72 1.06 11.34 3.56
N LYS A 73 0.36 10.40 2.93
CA LYS A 73 -0.76 9.66 3.52
C LYS A 73 -0.59 8.19 3.25
N MET A 74 -0.67 7.37 4.30
CA MET A 74 -0.59 5.91 4.21
C MET A 74 -1.96 5.31 4.56
N LEU A 75 -2.51 4.56 3.62
CA LEU A 75 -3.77 3.84 3.78
C LEU A 75 -3.52 2.35 3.71
N LEU A 76 -4.19 1.60 4.58
CA LEU A 76 -4.12 0.16 4.64
C LEU A 76 -5.54 -0.41 4.54
N LYS A 77 -5.72 -1.49 3.78
CA LYS A 77 -6.99 -2.18 3.61
C LYS A 77 -6.81 -3.68 3.84
N TYR A 78 -7.63 -4.25 4.71
CA TYR A 78 -7.67 -5.70 4.88
C TYR A 78 -8.48 -6.32 3.74
N ILE A 79 -7.82 -7.20 2.98
CA ILE A 79 -8.36 -7.93 1.82
C ILE A 79 -8.38 -9.45 2.05
N GLY A 80 -7.96 -9.90 3.25
CA GLY A 80 -7.92 -11.30 3.64
C GLY A 80 -9.30 -11.90 3.95
N LYS A 81 -9.29 -13.13 4.47
CA LYS A 81 -10.51 -13.83 4.89
C LYS A 81 -11.15 -13.12 6.08
N LYS A 82 -12.48 -12.92 6.01
CA LYS A 82 -13.26 -12.35 7.12
C LYS A 82 -13.32 -13.32 8.32
N PRO A 83 -13.46 -12.82 9.56
CA PRO A 83 -13.56 -11.40 9.94
C PRO A 83 -12.21 -10.67 9.81
N GLY A 84 -12.27 -9.35 9.78
CA GLY A 84 -11.09 -8.50 9.79
C GLY A 84 -10.31 -8.53 11.10
N PRO A 85 -9.24 -7.72 11.18
CA PRO A 85 -8.61 -7.36 12.45
C PRO A 85 -9.63 -6.94 13.51
N THR A 86 -9.46 -7.42 14.74
CA THR A 86 -10.28 -7.07 15.90
C THR A 86 -9.35 -6.80 17.07
N GLY A 87 -9.48 -5.64 17.72
CA GLY A 87 -8.54 -5.23 18.77
C GLY A 87 -7.31 -4.51 18.20
N GLU A 88 -6.11 -4.87 18.66
CA GLU A 88 -4.90 -4.10 18.34
C GLU A 88 -4.39 -4.35 16.91
N LEU A 89 -4.20 -3.27 16.16
CA LEU A 89 -3.47 -3.24 14.89
C LEU A 89 -2.23 -2.35 15.04
N ARG A 90 -1.06 -2.93 14.79
CA ARG A 90 0.23 -2.21 14.80
C ARG A 90 0.79 -2.18 13.39
N TYR A 91 1.47 -1.10 13.05
CA TYR A 91 2.12 -0.97 11.76
C TYR A 91 3.43 -0.20 11.87
N ALA A 92 4.32 -0.45 10.92
CA ALA A 92 5.49 0.35 10.66
C ALA A 92 5.76 0.38 9.15
N TYR A 93 6.25 1.50 8.64
CA TYR A 93 6.76 1.60 7.30
C TYR A 93 8.09 2.35 7.27
N GLN A 94 8.92 1.97 6.31
CA GLN A 94 10.22 2.57 6.04
C GLN A 94 10.30 3.01 4.60
N THR A 95 10.88 4.19 4.37
CA THR A 95 11.05 4.76 3.04
C THR A 95 12.52 5.00 2.75
N GLU A 96 12.94 4.90 1.49
CA GLU A 96 14.28 5.36 1.10
C GLU A 96 14.21 6.84 0.73
N GLY A 97 14.98 7.66 1.44
CA GLY A 97 15.04 9.11 1.20
C GLY A 97 13.91 9.93 1.83
N GLY A 98 12.87 9.30 2.38
CA GLY A 98 11.75 9.97 3.05
C GLY A 98 11.70 9.77 4.56
N GLY A 99 10.54 10.03 5.15
CA GLY A 99 10.25 9.78 6.57
C GLY A 99 9.66 8.41 6.81
N ASP A 100 10.13 7.75 7.88
CA ASP A 100 9.56 6.51 8.39
C ASP A 100 8.36 6.78 9.31
N GLY A 101 7.49 5.79 9.49
CA GLY A 101 6.34 5.92 10.37
C GLY A 101 5.99 4.62 11.08
N SER A 102 5.39 4.74 12.26
CA SER A 102 4.85 3.59 12.99
C SER A 102 3.70 4.04 13.89
N GLY A 103 2.83 3.10 14.25
CA GLY A 103 1.73 3.40 15.14
C GLY A 103 0.96 2.17 15.61
N THR A 104 0.07 2.41 16.56
CA THR A 104 -0.81 1.41 17.15
C THR A 104 -2.24 1.94 17.16
N MET A 105 -3.18 1.15 16.66
CA MET A 105 -4.61 1.35 16.80
C MET A 105 -5.13 0.33 17.81
N SER A 106 -5.55 0.78 18.99
CA SER A 106 -6.00 -0.13 20.06
C SER A 106 -7.34 -0.81 19.79
N ASN A 107 -8.14 -0.27 18.87
CA ASN A 107 -9.38 -0.90 18.39
C ASN A 107 -9.53 -0.73 16.87
N ALA A 108 -9.09 -1.74 16.12
CA ALA A 108 -9.04 -1.76 14.67
C ALA A 108 -10.31 -2.37 14.04
N GLU A 109 -11.47 -2.09 14.60
CA GLU A 109 -12.74 -2.43 13.97
C GLU A 109 -13.10 -1.39 12.90
N SER A 110 -13.28 -1.83 11.65
CA SER A 110 -13.59 -0.97 10.52
C SER A 110 -14.65 -1.60 9.63
N GLU A 111 -15.78 -0.91 9.41
CA GLU A 111 -16.89 -1.43 8.60
C GLU A 111 -16.49 -1.72 7.15
N ASN A 112 -15.59 -0.91 6.59
CA ASN A 112 -15.08 -1.04 5.23
C ASN A 112 -13.69 -1.68 5.16
N GLN A 113 -13.14 -2.13 6.29
CA GLN A 113 -11.82 -2.76 6.39
C GLN A 113 -10.66 -1.85 5.96
N ILE A 114 -10.89 -0.53 5.95
CA ILE A 114 -9.89 0.48 5.62
C ILE A 114 -9.42 1.16 6.91
N TYR A 115 -8.12 1.37 7.00
CA TYR A 115 -7.40 1.92 8.13
C TYR A 115 -6.55 3.09 7.65
N ASN A 116 -6.87 4.28 8.14
CA ASN A 116 -6.08 5.48 7.88
C ASN A 116 -4.96 5.57 8.91
N LEU A 117 -3.72 5.39 8.47
CA LEU A 117 -2.54 5.37 9.34
C LEU A 117 -2.05 6.80 9.68
N GLY A 118 -2.85 7.82 9.34
CA GLY A 118 -2.54 9.21 9.54
C GLY A 118 -1.88 9.85 8.33
N SER A 119 -1.47 11.10 8.50
CA SER A 119 -0.77 11.86 7.48
C SER A 119 0.35 12.65 8.13
N SER A 120 1.47 12.75 7.42
CA SER A 120 2.59 13.63 7.78
C SER A 120 2.71 14.72 6.73
N GLY A 121 3.20 15.90 7.12
CA GLY A 121 3.42 16.98 6.17
C GLY A 121 4.55 17.91 6.58
N GLY A 122 5.10 18.62 5.61
CA GLY A 122 6.21 19.54 5.78
C GLY A 122 6.99 19.76 4.49
N ASN A 123 8.17 20.37 4.59
CA ASN A 123 9.11 20.60 3.49
C ASN A 123 10.36 19.72 3.58
N GLY A 124 10.27 18.63 4.36
CA GLY A 124 11.35 17.66 4.53
C GLY A 124 11.57 16.76 3.31
N ALA A 125 12.39 15.73 3.49
CA ALA A 125 12.65 14.76 2.44
C ALA A 125 11.43 13.84 2.22
N ILE A 126 11.20 13.45 0.96
CA ILE A 126 10.15 12.53 0.54
C ILE A 126 10.77 11.23 0.03
N ALA A 127 10.00 10.14 0.07
CA ALA A 127 10.43 8.87 -0.50
C ALA A 127 10.85 9.04 -1.96
N ALA A 128 12.01 8.47 -2.32
CA ALA A 128 12.57 8.57 -3.65
C ALA A 128 11.68 7.87 -4.68
N GLU A 129 11.39 8.53 -5.81
CA GLU A 129 10.40 8.10 -6.81
C GLU A 129 10.49 6.63 -7.21
N ASP A 130 11.71 6.12 -7.43
CA ASP A 130 11.95 4.75 -7.89
C ASP A 130 12.27 3.77 -6.74
N SER A 131 12.00 4.16 -5.49
CA SER A 131 12.33 3.36 -4.31
C SER A 131 11.20 2.44 -3.84
N ILE A 132 11.56 1.51 -2.96
CA ILE A 132 10.60 0.61 -2.32
C ILE A 132 10.25 1.16 -0.94
N VAL A 133 8.96 1.19 -0.62
CA VAL A 133 8.49 1.39 0.76
C VAL A 133 8.25 0.03 1.40
N LYS A 134 8.93 -0.24 2.51
CA LYS A 134 8.77 -1.49 3.27
C LYS A 134 7.70 -1.31 4.32
N MET A 135 6.77 -2.24 4.41
CA MET A 135 5.63 -2.20 5.32
C MET A 135 5.60 -3.45 6.19
N GLN A 136 5.33 -3.26 7.47
CA GLN A 136 5.07 -4.32 8.43
C GLN A 136 3.73 -4.06 9.12
N VAL A 137 2.91 -5.10 9.22
CA VAL A 137 1.61 -5.05 9.89
C VAL A 137 1.50 -6.19 10.89
N TYR A 138 1.02 -5.89 12.10
CA TYR A 138 0.70 -6.86 13.13
C TYR A 138 -0.76 -6.74 13.55
N TRP A 139 -1.50 -7.84 13.53
CA TRP A 139 -2.92 -7.90 13.87
C TRP A 139 -3.31 -9.29 14.36
N ASN A 140 -4.18 -9.38 15.37
CA ASN A 140 -4.69 -10.67 15.88
C ASN A 140 -3.60 -11.73 16.15
N GLY A 141 -2.38 -11.32 16.54
CA GLY A 141 -1.23 -12.21 16.75
C GLY A 141 -0.43 -12.58 15.48
N ASN A 142 -0.87 -12.15 14.29
CA ASN A 142 -0.17 -12.37 13.03
C ASN A 142 0.78 -11.21 12.72
N THR A 143 1.79 -11.47 11.89
CA THR A 143 2.68 -10.45 11.34
C THR A 143 2.86 -10.68 9.85
N GLU A 144 2.90 -9.61 9.09
CA GLU A 144 3.12 -9.65 7.65
C GLU A 144 3.97 -8.48 7.20
N ASP A 145 4.99 -8.80 6.40
CA ASP A 145 5.91 -7.84 5.81
C ASP A 145 5.69 -7.84 4.29
N PHE A 146 5.64 -6.66 3.69
CA PHE A 146 5.49 -6.52 2.25
C PHE A 146 6.04 -5.19 1.73
N GLU A 147 6.21 -5.14 0.41
CA GLU A 147 6.79 -4.01 -0.30
C GLU A 147 5.73 -3.27 -1.10
N LEU A 148 5.76 -1.94 -1.04
CA LEU A 148 5.01 -1.08 -1.95
C LEU A 148 5.99 -0.56 -3.00
N LYS A 149 5.62 -0.75 -4.26
CA LYS A 149 6.37 -0.31 -5.42
C LYS A 149 5.79 0.99 -5.96
N PRO A 150 6.62 1.84 -6.57
CA PRO A 150 6.13 3.07 -7.17
C PRO A 150 5.19 2.74 -8.33
N GLU A 151 4.05 3.40 -8.35
CA GLU A 151 3.14 3.37 -9.50
C GLU A 151 3.69 4.35 -10.53
N MET A 152 4.35 3.82 -11.56
CA MET A 152 4.80 4.64 -12.68
C MET A 152 3.59 5.31 -13.32
N ASN A 153 3.57 6.65 -13.34
CA ASN A 153 2.54 7.42 -14.02
C ASN A 153 2.60 7.08 -15.52
N GLN A 154 1.57 6.41 -16.05
CA GLN A 154 1.35 6.25 -17.50
C GLN A 154 0.85 7.55 -18.14
#